data_AF-K4KE20-F1
#
_entry.id   AF-K4KE20-F1
#
_cell.length_a   1.000
_cell.length_b   1.000
_cell.length_c   1.000
_cell.angle_alpha   90.00
_cell.angle_beta   90.00
_cell.angle_gamma   90.00
#
_symmetry.space_group_name_H-M   'P 1'
#
loop_
_entity.id
_entity.type
_entity.pdbx_description
1 polymer ?
#
loop_
_entity_poly.entity_id
_entity_poly.type
_entity_poly.pdbx_seq_one_letter_code
_entity_poly.pdbx_strand_id
1 'polypeptide(L)'
;GNSLAKNVLSGGKGKDKLYGSEGADLLDGGEGNDLLKGGYGNDIYRYLSGYGHHIIDDDGGKEDKLSLADIDFRDVAFKREGNDLI
;
A
#
# COMPACT_ATOMS: atom_id res chain seq x y z
N GLY A 1 14.63 3.69 23.57
CA GLY A 1 13.25 4.02 23.16
C GLY A 1 13.27 4.24 21.68
N ASN A 2 12.89 3.23 20.90
CA ASN A 2 12.68 3.39 19.47
C ASN A 2 11.30 3.99 19.28
N SER A 3 11.26 5.25 18.83
CA SER A 3 10.02 5.86 18.41
C SER A 3 9.55 5.16 17.14
N LEU A 4 8.31 4.68 17.16
CA LEU A 4 7.50 4.24 16.03
C LEU A 4 7.54 5.33 14.93
N ALA A 5 8.50 5.26 14.02
CA ALA A 5 8.74 6.33 13.07
C ALA A 5 7.70 6.23 11.96
N LYS A 6 6.89 7.27 11.80
CA LYS A 6 6.00 7.41 10.65
C LYS A 6 6.81 7.85 9.43
N ASN A 7 6.76 7.06 8.37
CA ASN A 7 7.49 7.30 7.13
C ASN A 7 6.53 7.59 5.98
N VAL A 8 7.09 8.22 4.94
CA VAL A 8 6.46 8.34 3.63
C VAL A 8 7.41 7.68 2.64
N LEU A 9 6.97 6.58 2.05
CA LEU A 9 7.73 5.77 1.10
C LEU A 9 7.17 5.96 -0.31
N SER A 10 8.04 6.20 -1.29
CA SER A 10 7.67 6.39 -2.68
C SER A 10 8.61 5.61 -3.59
N GLY A 11 8.07 4.69 -4.41
CA GLY A 11 8.85 3.87 -5.36
C GLY A 11 9.18 4.63 -6.64
N GLY A 12 8.21 5.39 -7.16
CA GLY A 12 8.43 6.28 -8.30
C GLY A 12 8.03 5.62 -9.61
N LYS A 13 8.98 5.28 -10.48
CA LYS A 13 8.69 4.54 -11.71
C LYS A 13 9.46 3.23 -11.67
N GLY A 14 8.82 2.14 -12.06
CA GLY A 14 9.48 0.86 -12.26
C GLY A 14 8.81 -0.26 -11.48
N LYS A 15 9.61 -1.20 -11.00
CA LYS A 15 9.13 -2.30 -10.16
C LYS A 15 9.86 -2.20 -8.84
N ASP A 16 9.17 -1.68 -7.85
CA ASP A 16 9.72 -1.34 -6.56
C ASP A 16 9.26 -2.32 -5.46
N LYS A 17 10.04 -2.33 -4.38
CA LYS A 17 9.70 -3.03 -3.14
C LYS A 17 9.83 -2.05 -1.99
N LEU A 18 8.72 -1.74 -1.34
CA LEU A 18 8.67 -0.80 -0.22
C LEU A 18 8.36 -1.55 1.09
N TYR A 19 9.07 -1.18 2.15
CA TYR A 19 8.97 -1.79 3.49
C TYR A 19 8.87 -0.69 4.56
N GLY A 20 7.72 -0.56 5.22
CA GLY A 20 7.46 0.42 6.29
C GLY A 20 8.07 0.04 7.64
N SER A 21 8.03 -1.24 7.99
CA SER A 21 8.55 -1.83 9.24
C SER A 21 7.68 -1.57 10.47
N GLU A 22 8.02 -0.61 11.32
CA GLU A 22 7.23 -0.24 12.51
C GLU A 22 6.86 1.23 12.41
N GLY A 23 5.60 1.57 12.65
CA GLY A 23 5.11 2.95 12.56
C GLY A 23 3.82 3.02 11.77
N ALA A 24 3.22 4.21 11.69
CA ALA A 24 2.06 4.42 10.83
C ALA A 24 2.52 5.09 9.53
N ASP A 25 2.80 4.29 8.52
CA ASP A 25 3.47 4.68 7.29
C ASP A 25 2.50 5.03 6.16
N LEU A 26 2.97 5.82 5.20
CA LEU A 26 2.31 6.04 3.92
C LEU A 26 3.18 5.44 2.82
N LEU A 27 2.65 4.44 2.11
CA LEU A 27 3.33 3.73 1.04
C LEU A 27 2.70 4.07 -0.30
N ASP A 28 3.51 4.56 -1.24
CA ASP A 28 3.13 4.85 -2.62
C ASP A 28 4.10 4.13 -3.57
N GLY A 29 3.62 3.09 -4.27
CA GLY A 29 4.42 2.36 -5.26
C GLY A 29 4.89 3.26 -6.41
N GLY A 30 4.03 4.19 -6.82
CA GLY A 30 4.21 4.95 -8.05
C GLY A 30 3.81 4.16 -9.30
N GLU A 31 4.33 4.54 -10.46
CA GLU A 31 4.07 3.83 -11.71
C GLU A 31 4.78 2.48 -11.79
N GLY A 32 4.01 1.40 -11.90
CA GLY A 32 4.47 0.08 -12.27
C GLY A 32 3.94 -1.03 -11.35
N ASN A 33 4.65 -2.16 -11.30
CA ASN A 33 4.13 -3.35 -10.62
C ASN A 33 4.89 -3.61 -9.33
N ASP A 34 4.44 -2.99 -8.25
CA ASP A 34 5.17 -2.89 -6.98
C ASP A 34 4.73 -3.92 -5.95
N LEU A 35 5.62 -4.16 -4.97
CA LEU A 35 5.34 -4.91 -3.75
C LEU A 35 5.42 -3.95 -2.55
N LEU A 36 4.31 -3.80 -1.84
CA LEU A 36 4.19 -2.89 -0.70
C LEU A 36 3.97 -3.69 0.58
N LYS A 37 4.81 -3.45 1.59
CA LYS A 37 4.70 -4.05 2.92
C LYS A 37 4.74 -2.97 4.00
N GLY A 38 3.61 -2.73 4.66
CA GLY A 38 3.48 -1.75 5.74
C GLY A 38 4.21 -2.22 6.99
N GLY A 39 3.88 -3.42 7.46
CA GLY A 39 4.46 -4.00 8.66
C GLY A 39 3.60 -3.70 9.89
N TYR A 40 4.21 -3.43 11.03
CA TYR A 40 3.46 -3.08 12.24
C TYR A 40 3.06 -1.62 12.23
N GLY A 41 1.78 -1.35 12.08
CA GLY A 41 1.34 0.01 11.93
C GLY A 41 -0.15 0.17 11.84
N ASN A 42 -0.59 1.40 11.57
CA ASN A 42 -1.85 1.59 10.87
C ASN A 42 -1.46 2.35 9.62
N ASP A 43 -1.24 1.61 8.55
CA ASP A 43 -0.58 2.08 7.34
C ASP A 43 -1.58 2.55 6.29
N ILE A 44 -1.11 3.40 5.39
CA ILE A 44 -1.89 3.89 4.26
C ILE A 44 -1.16 3.54 2.97
N TYR A 45 -1.78 2.67 2.19
CA TYR A 45 -1.36 2.37 0.82
C TYR A 45 -2.06 3.33 -0.12
N ARG A 46 -1.30 4.19 -0.81
CA ARG A 46 -1.87 5.13 -1.78
C ARG A 46 -1.76 4.55 -3.18
N TYR A 47 -2.88 4.56 -3.90
CA TYR A 47 -2.93 4.18 -5.31
C TYR A 47 -3.58 5.29 -6.13
N LEU A 48 -3.00 5.55 -7.30
CA LEU A 48 -3.53 6.46 -8.31
C LEU A 48 -3.84 5.70 -9.60
N SER A 49 -4.77 6.23 -10.39
CA SER A 49 -5.10 5.68 -11.70
C SER A 49 -3.87 5.63 -12.61
N GLY A 50 -3.67 4.49 -13.26
CA GLY A 50 -2.52 4.26 -14.15
C GLY A 50 -1.23 3.83 -13.45
N TYR A 51 -1.24 3.62 -12.13
CA TYR A 51 -0.06 3.15 -11.39
C TYR A 51 0.27 1.68 -11.61
N GLY A 52 -0.54 0.91 -12.34
CA GLY A 52 -0.24 -0.48 -12.66
C GLY A 52 -0.79 -1.44 -11.60
N HIS A 53 -0.21 -2.64 -11.49
CA HIS A 53 -0.73 -3.68 -10.60
C HIS A 53 0.20 -3.87 -9.40
N HIS A 54 -0.26 -3.42 -8.24
CA HIS A 54 0.48 -3.55 -6.98
C HIS A 54 0.04 -4.80 -6.21
N ILE A 55 0.98 -5.37 -5.47
CA ILE A 55 0.70 -6.38 -4.45
C ILE A 55 0.94 -5.73 -3.09
N ILE A 56 -0.09 -5.73 -2.26
CA ILE A 56 0.02 -5.33 -0.85
C ILE A 56 0.06 -6.62 -0.03
N ASP A 57 1.19 -6.85 0.63
CA ASP A 57 1.44 -8.04 1.44
C ASP A 57 1.79 -7.58 2.86
N ASP A 58 0.74 -7.35 3.65
CA ASP A 58 0.83 -6.78 4.98
C ASP A 58 0.70 -7.86 6.06
N ASP A 59 1.62 -7.85 7.01
CA ASP A 59 1.76 -8.89 8.05
C ASP A 59 1.53 -8.36 9.47
N GLY A 60 1.22 -7.08 9.62
CA GLY A 60 0.99 -6.42 10.91
C GLY A 60 -0.11 -5.36 10.84
N GLY A 61 -0.31 -4.68 11.96
CA GLY A 61 -1.28 -3.59 12.07
C GLY A 61 -2.69 -4.00 12.45
N LYS A 62 -3.48 -3.01 12.91
CA LYS A 62 -4.88 -3.23 13.32
C LYS A 62 -5.87 -2.62 12.35
N GLU A 63 -5.51 -1.48 11.74
CA GLU A 63 -6.39 -0.70 10.89
C GLU A 63 -5.62 -0.05 9.73
N ASP A 64 -5.23 -0.86 8.75
CA ASP A 64 -4.59 -0.38 7.52
C ASP A 64 -5.65 0.06 6.49
N LYS A 65 -5.25 0.97 5.61
CA LYS A 65 -6.16 1.59 4.64
C LYS A 65 -5.56 1.61 3.24
N LEU A 66 -6.38 1.23 2.25
CA LEU A 66 -6.13 1.53 0.85
C LEU A 66 -6.81 2.87 0.50
N SER A 67 -6.01 3.84 0.08
CA SER A 67 -6.45 5.16 -0.37
C SER A 67 -6.37 5.25 -1.89
N LEU A 68 -7.54 5.30 -2.53
CA LEU A 68 -7.68 5.51 -3.97
C LEU A 68 -7.82 7.01 -4.25
N ALA A 69 -6.72 7.67 -4.60
CA ALA A 69 -6.64 9.14 -4.50
C ALA A 69 -7.38 9.90 -5.63
N ASP A 70 -7.49 9.32 -6.82
CA ASP A 70 -8.09 9.91 -8.01
C ASP A 70 -9.08 8.97 -8.72
N ILE A 71 -9.58 7.96 -8.00
CA ILE A 71 -10.51 6.95 -8.52
C ILE A 71 -11.83 7.05 -7.77
N ASP A 72 -12.95 7.15 -8.50
CA ASP A 72 -14.29 7.08 -7.89
C ASP A 72 -14.55 5.64 -7.42
N PHE A 73 -15.07 5.48 -6.21
CA PHE A 73 -15.38 4.17 -5.65
C PHE A 73 -16.37 3.37 -6.52
N ARG A 74 -17.19 4.05 -7.34
CA ARG A 74 -18.09 3.40 -8.31
C ARG A 74 -17.35 2.68 -9.43
N ASP A 75 -16.10 3.05 -9.69
CA ASP A 75 -15.25 2.43 -10.71
C ASP A 75 -14.41 1.28 -10.14
N VAL A 76 -14.59 0.96 -8.86
CA VAL A 76 -13.89 -0.11 -8.16
C VAL A 76 -14.72 -1.38 -8.16
N ALA A 77 -14.12 -2.47 -8.62
CA ALA A 77 -14.67 -3.80 -8.48
C ALA A 77 -13.81 -4.60 -7.50
N PHE A 78 -14.45 -5.48 -6.73
CA PHE A 78 -13.78 -6.36 -5.79
C PHE A 78 -14.09 -7.81 -6.15
N LYS A 79 -13.05 -8.63 -6.23
CA LYS A 79 -13.15 -10.07 -6.41
C LYS A 79 -12.29 -10.76 -5.37
N ARG A 80 -12.85 -11.76 -4.70
CA ARG A 80 -12.05 -12.65 -3.85
C ARG A 80 -11.60 -13.86 -4.67
N GLU A 81 -10.31 -14.16 -4.61
CA GLU A 81 -9.72 -15.35 -5.20
C GLU A 81 -8.89 -16.09 -4.15
N GLY A 82 -9.43 -17.20 -3.62
CA GLY A 82 -8.82 -17.89 -2.49
C GLY A 82 -8.77 -17.00 -1.24
N ASN A 83 -7.56 -16.66 -0.80
CA ASN A 83 -7.32 -15.78 0.35
C ASN A 83 -6.97 -14.35 -0.06
N ASP A 84 -6.98 -14.05 -1.36
CA ASP A 84 -6.60 -12.75 -1.89
C ASP A 84 -7.86 -11.95 -2.27
N LEU A 85 -7.79 -10.63 -2.06
CA LEU A 85 -8.72 -9.65 -2.60
C LEU A 85 -8.06 -8.99 -3.83
N ILE A 86 -8.75 -9.00 -4.95
CA ILE A 86 -8.32 -8.46 -6.24
C ILE A 86 -9.30 -7.38 -6.68
#